data_AF-A0A7S3RL46-F1
#
_entry.id   AF-A0A7S3RL46-F1
#
_cell.length_a   1.000
_cell.length_b   1.000
_cell.length_c   1.000
_cell.angle_alpha   90.00
_cell.angle_beta   90.00
_cell.angle_gamma   90.00
#
_symmetry.space_group_name_H-M   'P 1'
#
loop_
_entity.id
_entity.type
_entity.pdbx_description
1 polymer ?
#
loop_
_entity_poly.entity_id
_entity_poly.type
_entity_poly.pdbx_seq_one_letter_code
_entity_poly.pdbx_strand_id
1 'polypeptide(L)'
;LNKNNRSTEASYDRKDSLTTKIAELEKMEEDLTKEIEATKATVAETQVQMKKAGENREAENADFQQTVVDQRLTQTILAKALGRMREVYALVQGGDAPAPGAPHIATSGNATDPGNGPARFTKYEQHAGGSRVVSMIEEVIADSHKTEDDAIESEEDSQAAYEQFMKE
;
A
#
# COMPACT_ATOMS: atom_id res chain seq x y z
N LEU A 1 -70.05 -53.03 -9.02
CA LEU A 1 -70.27 -51.69 -9.63
C LEU A 1 -70.40 -51.84 -11.15
N ASN A 2 -71.30 -51.09 -11.79
CA ASN A 2 -71.38 -50.98 -13.25
C ASN A 2 -70.06 -50.37 -13.79
N LYS A 3 -69.56 -50.86 -14.94
CA LYS A 3 -68.32 -50.39 -15.60
C LYS A 3 -68.28 -48.87 -15.77
N ASN A 4 -69.43 -48.23 -15.97
CA ASN A 4 -69.55 -46.77 -16.08
C ASN A 4 -69.11 -46.07 -14.78
N ASN A 5 -69.63 -46.49 -13.62
CA ASN A 5 -69.28 -45.88 -12.33
C ASN A 5 -67.78 -46.00 -12.03
N ARG A 6 -67.16 -47.15 -12.33
CA ARG A 6 -65.72 -47.36 -12.11
C ARG A 6 -64.85 -46.51 -13.04
N SER A 7 -65.31 -46.27 -14.28
CA SER A 7 -64.63 -45.37 -15.21
C SER A 7 -64.71 -43.91 -14.77
N THR A 8 -65.86 -43.52 -14.21
CA THR A 8 -66.09 -42.16 -13.71
C THR A 8 -65.25 -41.88 -12.47
N GLU A 9 -65.19 -42.83 -11.53
CA GLU A 9 -64.35 -42.76 -10.33
C GLU A 9 -62.86 -42.63 -10.68
N ALA A 10 -62.34 -43.49 -11.56
CA ALA A 10 -60.95 -43.40 -12.01
C ALA A 10 -60.62 -42.08 -12.74
N SER A 11 -61.61 -41.45 -13.38
CA SER A 11 -61.43 -40.14 -14.01
C SER A 11 -61.37 -39.02 -12.99
N TYR A 12 -62.17 -39.09 -11.91
CA TYR A 12 -62.09 -38.15 -10.79
C TYR A 12 -60.75 -38.29 -10.04
N ASP A 13 -60.32 -39.50 -9.73
CA ASP A 13 -59.01 -39.74 -9.09
C ASP A 13 -57.87 -39.17 -9.93
N ARG A 14 -57.93 -39.35 -11.25
CA ARG A 14 -56.92 -38.80 -12.17
C ARG A 14 -56.97 -37.28 -12.22
N LYS A 15 -58.16 -36.67 -12.19
CA LYS A 15 -58.30 -35.21 -12.12
C LYS A 15 -57.68 -34.69 -10.83
N ASP A 16 -58.00 -35.28 -9.69
CA ASP A 16 -57.50 -34.83 -8.39
C ASP A 16 -55.98 -34.96 -8.31
N SER A 17 -55.41 -36.08 -8.78
CA SER A 17 -53.96 -36.26 -8.88
C SER A 17 -53.29 -35.21 -9.76
N LEU A 18 -53.88 -34.87 -10.91
CA LEU A 18 -53.36 -33.81 -11.78
C LEU A 18 -53.47 -32.43 -11.13
N THR A 19 -54.55 -32.15 -10.41
CA THR A 19 -54.71 -30.89 -9.67
C THR A 19 -53.67 -30.74 -8.56
N THR A 20 -53.38 -31.80 -7.81
CA THR A 20 -52.27 -31.80 -6.83
C THR A 20 -50.93 -31.55 -7.52
N LYS A 21 -50.66 -32.21 -8.65
CA LYS A 21 -49.42 -32.02 -9.43
C LYS A 21 -49.27 -30.58 -9.92
N ILE A 22 -50.35 -29.95 -10.37
CA ILE A 22 -50.36 -28.55 -10.81
C ILE A 22 -49.99 -27.65 -9.62
N ALA A 23 -50.63 -27.82 -8.47
CA ALA A 23 -50.34 -27.01 -7.28
C ALA A 23 -48.88 -27.19 -6.79
N GLU A 24 -48.35 -28.41 -6.86
CA GLU A 24 -46.92 -28.67 -6.55
C GLU A 24 -45.98 -27.96 -7.52
N LEU A 25 -46.28 -28.00 -8.83
CA LEU A 25 -45.49 -27.35 -9.86
C LEU A 25 -45.56 -25.82 -9.78
N GLU A 26 -46.74 -25.26 -9.52
CA GLU A 26 -46.93 -23.81 -9.31
C GLU A 26 -46.10 -23.31 -8.12
N LYS A 27 -46.08 -24.07 -7.02
CA LYS A 27 -45.24 -23.75 -5.86
C LYS A 27 -43.75 -23.82 -6.21
N MET A 28 -43.33 -24.85 -6.94
CA MET A 28 -41.93 -24.99 -7.37
C MET A 28 -41.50 -23.86 -8.30
N GLU A 29 -42.38 -23.42 -9.21
CA GLU A 29 -42.13 -22.27 -10.08
C GLU A 29 -41.98 -20.97 -9.28
N GLU A 30 -42.82 -20.76 -8.27
CA GLU A 30 -42.71 -19.62 -7.36
C GLU A 30 -41.38 -19.63 -6.59
N ASP A 31 -41.01 -20.78 -6.01
CA ASP A 31 -39.77 -20.94 -5.25
C ASP A 31 -38.54 -20.73 -6.15
N LEU A 32 -38.51 -21.34 -7.34
CA LEU A 32 -37.42 -21.16 -8.31
C LEU A 32 -37.32 -19.71 -8.79
N THR A 33 -38.44 -19.01 -8.98
CA THR A 33 -38.44 -17.60 -9.37
C THR A 33 -37.78 -16.74 -8.29
N LYS A 34 -38.12 -16.97 -7.02
CA LYS A 34 -37.49 -16.28 -5.88
C LYS A 34 -35.99 -16.57 -5.77
N GLU A 35 -35.59 -17.83 -5.94
CA GLU A 35 -34.17 -18.22 -5.92
C GLU A 35 -33.38 -17.58 -7.05
N ILE A 36 -33.95 -17.48 -8.25
CA ILE A 36 -33.34 -16.79 -9.40
C ILE A 36 -33.15 -15.30 -9.10
N GLU A 37 -34.15 -14.64 -8.54
CA GLU A 37 -34.05 -13.22 -8.18
C GLU A 37 -32.99 -12.99 -7.09
N ALA A 38 -32.97 -13.83 -6.05
CA ALA A 38 -31.95 -13.77 -5.01
C ALA A 38 -30.55 -13.99 -5.57
N THR A 39 -30.38 -15.01 -6.43
CA THR A 39 -29.09 -15.30 -7.07
C THR A 39 -28.63 -14.15 -7.97
N LYS A 40 -29.53 -13.53 -8.74
CA LYS A 40 -29.19 -12.35 -9.55
C LYS A 40 -28.73 -11.18 -8.69
N ALA A 41 -29.38 -10.95 -7.55
CA ALA A 41 -28.98 -9.92 -6.61
C ALA A 41 -27.59 -10.21 -6.02
N THR A 42 -27.32 -11.45 -5.63
CA THR A 42 -25.99 -11.87 -5.15
C THR A 42 -24.92 -11.68 -6.22
N VAL A 43 -25.16 -12.10 -7.47
CA VAL A 43 -24.21 -11.91 -8.58
C VAL A 43 -23.91 -10.43 -8.81
N ALA A 44 -24.94 -9.57 -8.80
CA ALA A 44 -24.74 -8.13 -8.97
C ALA A 44 -23.91 -7.53 -7.81
N GLU A 45 -24.18 -7.92 -6.57
CA GLU A 45 -23.41 -7.49 -5.41
C GLU A 45 -21.95 -7.97 -5.50
N THR A 46 -21.72 -9.25 -5.83
CA THR A 46 -20.37 -9.80 -6.01
C THR A 46 -19.60 -9.03 -7.09
N GLN A 47 -20.23 -8.68 -8.21
CA GLN A 47 -19.59 -7.86 -9.25
C GLN A 47 -19.17 -6.47 -8.73
N VAL A 48 -20.00 -5.84 -7.90
CA VAL A 48 -19.66 -4.55 -7.27
C VAL A 48 -18.46 -4.73 -6.33
N GLN A 49 -18.45 -5.78 -5.51
CA GLN A 49 -17.34 -6.06 -4.60
C GLN A 49 -16.04 -6.39 -5.35
N MET A 50 -16.10 -7.17 -6.43
CA MET A 50 -14.95 -7.44 -7.31
C MET A 50 -14.36 -6.16 -7.89
N LYS A 51 -15.20 -5.24 -8.37
CA LYS A 51 -14.75 -3.96 -8.88
C LYS A 51 -14.06 -3.13 -7.79
N LYS A 52 -14.67 -3.04 -6.62
CA LYS A 52 -14.13 -2.28 -5.48
C LYS A 52 -12.81 -2.88 -4.98
N ALA A 53 -12.70 -4.20 -4.93
CA ALA A 53 -11.47 -4.89 -4.58
C ALA A 53 -10.34 -4.56 -5.58
N GLY A 54 -10.67 -4.51 -6.89
CA GLY A 54 -9.72 -4.09 -7.92
C GLY A 54 -9.26 -2.64 -7.77
N GLU A 55 -10.18 -1.71 -7.52
CA GLU A 55 -9.86 -0.29 -7.27
C GLU A 55 -8.98 -0.11 -6.03
N ASN A 56 -9.29 -0.83 -4.94
CA ASN A 56 -8.46 -0.83 -3.73
C ASN A 56 -7.06 -1.39 -4.02
N ARG A 57 -6.96 -2.49 -4.78
CA ARG A 57 -5.68 -3.11 -5.14
C ARG A 57 -4.80 -2.17 -5.96
N GLU A 58 -5.39 -1.44 -6.90
CA GLU A 58 -4.68 -0.43 -7.69
C GLU A 58 -4.14 0.70 -6.80
N ALA A 59 -4.94 1.20 -5.87
CA ALA A 59 -4.53 2.24 -4.93
C ALA A 59 -3.43 1.76 -3.98
N GLU A 60 -3.59 0.58 -3.37
CA GLU A 60 -2.59 -0.03 -2.48
C GLU A 60 -1.26 -0.26 -3.21
N ASN A 61 -1.30 -0.76 -4.45
CA ASN A 61 -0.08 -0.95 -5.25
C ASN A 61 0.62 0.38 -5.56
N ALA A 62 -0.14 1.43 -5.88
CA ALA A 62 0.42 2.75 -6.15
C ALA A 62 1.11 3.33 -4.91
N ASP A 63 0.48 3.22 -3.74
CA ASP A 63 1.05 3.65 -2.46
C ASP A 63 2.30 2.84 -2.08
N PHE A 64 2.29 1.52 -2.33
CA PHE A 64 3.46 0.66 -2.17
C PHE A 64 4.62 1.10 -3.06
N GLN A 65 4.38 1.30 -4.37
CA GLN A 65 5.40 1.75 -5.31
C GLN A 65 6.02 3.08 -4.88
N GLN A 66 5.18 4.04 -4.49
CA GLN A 66 5.64 5.33 -4.01
C GLN A 66 6.49 5.19 -2.74
N THR A 67 6.04 4.38 -1.78
CA THR A 67 6.75 4.13 -0.51
C THR A 67 8.13 3.53 -0.75
N VAL A 68 8.24 2.49 -1.59
CA VAL A 68 9.54 1.86 -1.91
C VAL A 68 10.48 2.85 -2.60
N VAL A 69 9.98 3.66 -3.54
CA VAL A 69 10.78 4.69 -4.21
C VAL A 69 11.31 5.71 -3.20
N ASP A 70 10.45 6.20 -2.31
CA ASP A 70 10.80 7.20 -1.30
C ASP A 70 11.81 6.67 -0.27
N GLN A 71 11.65 5.42 0.19
CA GLN A 71 12.62 4.80 1.09
C GLN A 71 13.98 4.61 0.42
N ARG A 72 14.02 4.09 -0.81
CA ARG A 72 15.29 3.93 -1.57
C ARG A 72 15.99 5.26 -1.80
N LEU A 73 15.24 6.31 -2.11
CA LEU A 73 15.79 7.65 -2.25
C LEU A 73 16.34 8.16 -0.91
N THR A 74 15.60 7.96 0.17
CA THR A 74 16.00 8.33 1.53
C THR A 74 17.30 7.65 1.93
N GLN A 75 17.39 6.33 1.79
CA GLN A 75 18.61 5.54 2.02
C GLN A 75 19.79 6.09 1.21
N THR A 76 19.58 6.35 -0.09
CA THR A 76 20.63 6.87 -0.98
C THR A 76 21.14 8.25 -0.54
N ILE A 77 20.24 9.16 -0.18
CA ILE A 77 20.59 10.52 0.26
C ILE A 77 21.32 10.46 1.60
N LEU A 78 20.81 9.69 2.56
CA LEU A 78 21.41 9.55 3.88
C LEU A 78 22.78 8.86 3.81
N ALA A 79 22.96 7.85 2.95
CA ALA A 79 24.25 7.23 2.71
C ALA A 79 25.29 8.22 2.16
N LYS A 80 24.90 9.10 1.22
CA LYS A 80 25.76 10.18 0.71
C LYS A 80 26.11 11.18 1.81
N ALA A 81 25.15 11.58 2.63
CA ALA A 81 25.37 12.48 3.76
C ALA A 81 26.35 11.88 4.78
N LEU A 82 26.15 10.60 5.13
CA LEU A 82 27.03 9.84 6.02
C LEU A 82 28.46 9.78 5.47
N GLY A 83 28.62 9.50 4.18
CA GLY A 83 29.92 9.51 3.51
C GLY A 83 30.62 10.87 3.65
N ARG A 84 29.90 11.97 3.37
CA ARG A 84 30.47 13.32 3.49
C ARG A 84 30.84 13.69 4.92
N MET A 85 30.03 13.30 5.89
CA MET A 85 30.32 13.53 7.31
C MET A 85 31.55 12.75 7.77
N ARG A 86 31.69 11.49 7.35
CA ARG A 86 32.86 10.65 7.64
C ARG A 86 34.13 11.24 7.05
N GLU A 87 34.10 11.73 5.80
CA GLU A 87 35.24 12.44 5.19
C GLU A 87 35.64 13.68 6.00
N VAL A 88 34.66 14.49 6.42
CA VAL A 88 34.91 15.69 7.24
C VAL A 88 35.55 15.32 8.58
N TYR A 89 35.06 14.30 9.28
CA TYR A 89 35.63 13.87 10.55
C TYR A 89 37.02 13.24 10.39
N ALA A 90 37.26 12.46 9.33
CA ALA A 90 38.57 11.89 9.03
C ALA A 90 39.61 12.99 8.72
N LEU A 91 39.21 14.00 7.95
CA LEU A 91 40.03 15.16 7.62
C LEU A 91 40.43 15.95 8.88
N VAL A 92 39.47 16.21 9.77
CA VAL A 92 39.71 16.89 11.06
C VAL A 92 40.58 16.07 12.02
N GLN A 93 40.40 14.75 12.10
CA GLN A 93 41.23 13.88 12.96
C GLN A 93 42.65 13.67 12.44
N GLY A 94 42.84 13.71 11.12
CA GLY A 94 44.16 13.60 10.47
C GLY A 94 45.05 14.84 10.63
N GLY A 95 44.53 15.93 11.21
CA GLY A 95 45.25 17.20 11.38
C GLY A 95 45.20 18.13 10.16
N ASP A 96 44.59 17.68 9.06
CA ASP A 96 44.36 18.48 7.86
C ASP A 96 43.01 19.20 8.00
N ALA A 97 43.00 20.46 8.45
CA ALA A 97 41.77 21.24 8.49
C ALA A 97 41.15 21.31 7.08
N PRO A 98 39.84 21.01 6.90
CA PRO A 98 39.22 21.08 5.59
C PRO A 98 39.45 22.44 4.96
N ALA A 99 39.79 22.41 3.67
CA ALA A 99 40.00 23.62 2.89
C ALA A 99 38.80 24.55 3.12
N PRO A 100 39.02 25.76 3.64
CA PRO A 100 37.95 26.69 3.96
C PRO A 100 37.15 26.96 2.69
N GLY A 101 35.81 26.98 2.84
CA GLY A 101 34.86 27.16 1.74
C GLY A 101 35.22 28.33 0.83
N ALA A 102 34.67 28.28 -0.40
CA ALA A 102 34.97 29.19 -1.50
C ALA A 102 35.25 30.63 -1.04
N PRO A 103 36.33 31.27 -1.54
CA PRO A 103 36.76 32.58 -1.05
C PRO A 103 35.59 33.55 -1.07
N HIS A 104 35.21 34.04 0.12
CA HIS A 104 34.34 35.20 0.22
C HIS A 104 34.95 36.29 -0.67
N ILE A 105 34.11 36.90 -1.51
CA ILE A 105 34.51 37.98 -2.42
C ILE A 105 35.36 38.96 -1.62
N ALA A 106 36.62 39.15 -2.04
CA ALA A 106 37.52 40.12 -1.46
C ALA A 106 36.96 41.51 -1.73
N THR A 107 36.09 42.00 -0.85
CA THR A 107 35.77 43.42 -0.79
C THR A 107 37.03 44.13 -0.28
N SER A 108 37.52 45.05 -1.09
CA SER A 108 38.76 45.82 -0.92
C SER A 108 38.67 46.79 0.27
N GLY A 109 38.51 46.28 1.49
CA GLY A 109 38.44 47.07 2.72
C GLY A 109 39.64 46.80 3.63
N ASN A 110 40.26 47.86 4.14
CA ASN A 110 41.11 47.76 5.33
C ASN A 110 40.23 47.52 6.57
N ALA A 111 40.82 47.10 7.69
CA ALA A 111 40.11 46.54 8.86
C ALA A 111 39.04 47.44 9.52
N THR A 112 38.90 48.69 9.08
CA THR A 112 37.97 49.70 9.61
C THR A 112 36.78 50.01 8.68
N ASP A 113 36.71 49.41 7.49
CA ASP A 113 35.64 49.66 6.53
C ASP A 113 34.34 48.93 6.95
N PRO A 114 33.18 49.62 7.10
CA PRO A 114 31.91 49.02 7.51
C PRO A 114 31.35 47.91 6.59
N GLY A 115 32.03 47.62 5.48
CA GLY A 115 31.71 46.54 4.54
C GLY A 115 32.51 45.24 4.72
N ASN A 116 33.37 45.12 5.74
CA ASN A 116 34.04 43.84 6.04
C ASN A 116 32.99 42.84 6.52
N GLY A 117 32.71 41.83 5.69
CA GLY A 117 31.84 40.71 6.05
C GLY A 117 32.26 40.07 7.37
N PRO A 118 31.34 39.41 8.09
CA PRO A 118 31.60 38.83 9.40
C PRO A 118 32.91 38.03 9.41
N ALA A 119 33.64 38.12 10.53
CA ALA A 119 34.95 37.50 10.72
C ALA A 119 34.94 36.05 10.20
N ARG A 120 35.88 35.75 9.30
CA ARG A 120 36.08 34.41 8.76
C ARG A 120 36.16 33.41 9.90
N PHE A 121 35.34 32.36 9.87
CA PHE A 121 35.47 31.26 10.82
C PHE A 121 36.90 30.69 10.75
N THR A 122 37.68 30.86 11.81
CA THR A 122 39.11 30.51 11.83
C THR A 122 39.36 29.10 12.36
N LYS A 123 38.40 28.51 13.08
CA LYS A 123 38.57 27.23 13.76
C LYS A 123 37.56 26.21 13.23
N TYR A 124 38.06 25.23 12.48
CA TYR A 124 37.27 24.07 12.06
C TYR A 124 37.59 22.91 13.01
N GLU A 125 36.66 22.61 13.91
CA GLU A 125 36.85 21.55 14.92
C GLU A 125 35.68 20.58 14.93
N GLN A 126 35.98 19.34 15.29
CA GLN A 126 34.97 18.30 15.48
C GLN A 126 34.09 18.70 16.68
N HIS A 127 32.79 18.93 16.44
CA HIS A 127 31.84 19.13 17.53
C HIS A 127 31.66 17.83 18.33
N ALA A 128 31.65 17.92 19.65
CA ALA A 128 31.50 16.77 20.55
C ALA A 128 30.21 15.95 20.31
N GLY A 129 29.15 16.59 19.78
CA GLY A 129 27.90 15.92 19.40
C GLY A 129 27.92 15.25 18.02
N GLY A 130 28.99 15.42 17.24
CA GLY A 130 29.07 14.98 15.86
C GLY A 130 28.97 13.47 15.65
N SER A 131 29.58 12.70 16.55
CA SER A 131 29.49 11.23 16.56
C SER A 131 28.06 10.75 16.79
N ARG A 132 27.28 11.46 17.62
CA ARG A 132 25.88 11.12 17.90
C ARG A 132 24.99 11.31 16.66
N VAL A 133 25.26 12.35 15.87
CA VAL A 133 24.50 12.61 14.63
C VAL A 133 24.81 11.55 13.56
N VAL A 134 26.07 11.10 13.47
CA VAL A 134 26.46 10.00 12.56
C VAL A 134 25.72 8.71 12.91
N SER A 135 25.71 8.31 14.19
CA SER A 135 24.99 7.12 14.63
C SER A 135 23.48 7.24 14.42
N MET A 136 22.90 8.42 14.63
CA MET A 136 21.48 8.66 14.35
C MET A 136 21.17 8.52 12.84
N ILE A 137 22.04 8.99 11.95
CA ILE A 137 21.84 8.81 10.50
C ILE A 137 21.92 7.33 10.12
N GLU A 138 22.85 6.57 10.71
CA GLU A 138 22.96 5.13 10.50
C GLU A 138 21.70 4.39 10.98
N GLU A 139 21.15 4.76 12.14
CA GLU A 139 19.90 4.22 12.68
C GLU A 139 18.71 4.53 11.75
N VAL A 140 18.57 5.78 11.28
CA VAL A 140 17.49 6.15 10.35
C VAL A 140 17.61 5.41 9.00
N ILE A 141 18.82 5.15 8.51
CA ILE A 141 19.02 4.31 7.32
C ILE A 141 18.53 2.88 7.58
N ALA A 142 18.86 2.31 8.75
CA ALA A 142 18.41 0.97 9.11
C ALA A 142 16.88 0.89 9.24
N ASP A 143 16.25 1.89 9.87
CA ASP A 143 14.80 2.00 9.96
C ASP A 143 14.14 2.15 8.58
N SER A 144 14.78 2.88 7.67
CA SER A 144 14.31 3.04 6.28
C SER A 144 14.37 1.73 5.49
N HIS A 145 15.41 0.91 5.69
CA HIS A 145 15.46 -0.44 5.12
C HIS A 145 14.35 -1.32 5.67
N LYS A 146 14.15 -1.31 7.00
CA LYS A 146 13.07 -2.08 7.62
C LYS A 146 11.69 -1.67 7.10
N THR A 147 11.47 -0.36 6.92
CA THR A 147 10.20 0.15 6.37
C THR A 147 9.98 -0.30 4.93
N GLU A 148 11.04 -0.39 4.11
CA GLU A 148 10.97 -0.95 2.76
C GLU A 148 10.61 -2.44 2.80
N ASP A 149 11.26 -3.23 3.67
CA ASP A 149 11.01 -4.66 3.82
C ASP A 149 9.57 -4.93 4.30
N ASP A 150 9.11 -4.21 5.33
CA ASP A 150 7.75 -4.31 5.87
C ASP A 150 6.70 -3.95 4.78
N ALA A 151 6.99 -2.97 3.92
CA ALA A 151 6.12 -2.59 2.82
C ALA A 151 6.05 -3.69 1.73
N ILE A 152 7.17 -4.36 1.44
CA ILE A 152 7.23 -5.48 0.49
C ILE A 152 6.41 -6.67 1.02
N GLU A 153 6.60 -7.04 2.28
CA GLU A 153 5.83 -8.12 2.91
C GLU A 153 4.32 -7.82 2.89
N SER A 154 3.94 -6.58 3.24
CA SER A 154 2.53 -6.16 3.19
C SER A 154 1.95 -6.21 1.77
N GLU A 155 2.72 -5.88 0.74
CA GLU A 155 2.27 -5.94 -0.65
C GLU A 155 2.07 -7.39 -1.12
N GLU A 156 2.94 -8.32 -0.71
CA GLU A 156 2.80 -9.74 -1.01
C GLU A 156 1.52 -10.31 -0.38
N ASP A 157 1.26 -9.98 0.88
CA ASP A 157 0.05 -10.38 1.59
C ASP A 157 -1.22 -9.79 0.96
N SER A 158 -1.22 -8.49 0.64
CA SER A 158 -2.35 -7.83 -0.05
C SER A 158 -2.61 -8.44 -1.42
N GLN A 159 -1.55 -8.76 -2.18
CA GLN A 159 -1.69 -9.44 -3.46
C GLN A 159 -2.29 -10.83 -3.30
N ALA A 160 -1.80 -11.63 -2.36
CA ALA A 160 -2.31 -12.98 -2.10
C ALA A 160 -3.79 -12.95 -1.69
N ALA A 161 -4.18 -12.02 -0.82
CA ALA A 161 -5.57 -11.84 -0.39
C ALA A 161 -6.48 -11.46 -1.57
N TYR A 162 -6.05 -10.54 -2.43
CA TYR A 162 -6.79 -10.15 -3.63
C TYR A 162 -6.94 -11.33 -4.61
N GLU A 163 -5.87 -12.07 -4.87
CA GLU A 163 -5.90 -13.24 -5.75
C GLU A 163 -6.81 -14.35 -5.22
N GLN A 164 -6.87 -14.54 -3.90
CA GLN A 164 -7.79 -15.47 -3.28
C GLN A 164 -9.23 -15.01 -3.47
N PHE A 165 -9.53 -13.75 -3.15
CA PHE A 165 -10.87 -13.19 -3.29
C PHE A 165 -11.40 -13.28 -4.73
N MET A 166 -10.56 -13.07 -5.73
CA MET A 166 -10.96 -13.13 -7.15
C MET A 166 -11.18 -14.56 -7.68
N LYS A 167 -10.77 -15.59 -6.92
CA LYS A 167 -11.00 -17.01 -7.26
C LYS A 167 -12.30 -17.55 -6.67
N GLU A 168 -12.86 -16.88 -5.66
CA GLU A 168 -14.14 -17.21 -5.01
C GLU A 168 -15.34 -16.73 -5.84
#